data_AF-A0A8D5XAU3-F1
#
_entry.id   AF-A0A8D5XAU3-F1
#
_cell.length_a   1.000
_cell.length_b   1.000
_cell.length_c   1.000
_cell.angle_alpha   90.00
_cell.angle_beta   90.00
_cell.angle_gamma   90.00
#
_symmetry.space_group_name_H-M   'P 1'
#
loop_
_entity.id
_entity.type
_entity.pdbx_description
1 polymer ?
#
loop_
_entity_poly.entity_id
_entity_poly.type
_entity_poly.pdbx_seq_one_letter_code
_entity_poly.pdbx_strand_id
1 'polypeptide(L)'
;MADDLDFDDIILVFPPESGLKPLYVMYRSPRNMPGTVSGKGQNVGNNWMGGASTGDGAPVPSQIADKLRGKTFGSFDSFRRAFWKAVADDSALSKQFSEADINQMKAGRAPTADFLESVGKRVKIELHHEKEISQGGAVMDVDNIKALTPKNHIETHKGK
;
A
#
# COMPACT_ATOMS: atom_id res chain seq x y z
N MET A 1 10.63 -9.24 -8.23
CA MET A 1 11.40 -8.17 -8.90
C MET A 1 11.96 -7.36 -7.76
N ALA A 2 13.26 -7.05 -7.79
CA ALA A 2 13.81 -6.12 -6.82
C ALA A 2 13.00 -4.84 -6.97
N ASP A 3 12.47 -4.30 -5.87
CA ASP A 3 12.04 -2.91 -5.87
C ASP A 3 13.25 -2.13 -6.36
N ASP A 4 13.14 -1.48 -7.52
CA ASP A 4 14.11 -0.48 -7.92
C ASP A 4 14.15 0.52 -6.78
N LEU A 5 15.26 0.49 -6.03
CA LEU A 5 15.54 1.47 -5.00
C LEU A 5 15.87 2.74 -5.78
N ASP A 6 14.85 3.49 -6.15
CA ASP A 6 15.00 4.87 -6.61
C ASP A 6 15.57 5.65 -5.42
N PHE A 7 16.90 5.77 -5.41
CA PHE A 7 17.63 6.62 -4.50
C PHE A 7 17.67 8.00 -5.14
N ASP A 8 16.78 8.89 -4.69
CA ASP A 8 17.02 10.32 -4.86
C ASP A 8 18.14 10.67 -3.87
N ASP A 9 19.30 11.10 -4.37
CA ASP A 9 20.41 11.56 -3.56
C ASP A 9 21.00 12.87 -4.06
N ILE A 10 21.57 13.64 -3.14
CA ILE A 10 22.32 14.85 -3.46
C ILE A 10 23.64 14.85 -2.69
N ILE A 11 24.70 15.31 -3.36
CA ILE A 11 25.94 15.69 -2.69
C ILE A 11 25.90 17.20 -2.50
N LEU A 12 25.76 17.63 -1.25
CA LEU A 12 25.85 19.04 -0.90
C LEU A 12 27.33 19.41 -0.75
N VAL A 13 27.85 20.14 -1.73
CA VAL A 13 29.22 20.69 -1.71
C VAL A 13 29.17 22.11 -1.16
N PHE A 14 29.94 22.38 -0.10
CA PHE A 14 30.03 23.71 0.51
C PHE A 14 31.18 24.52 -0.13
N PRO A 15 31.11 25.87 -0.10
CA PRO A 15 32.23 26.71 -0.51
C PRO A 15 33.51 26.35 0.25
N PRO A 16 34.69 26.35 -0.40
CA PRO A 16 35.95 25.96 0.24
C PRO A 16 36.27 26.74 1.52
N GLU A 17 35.84 28.01 1.59
CA GLU A 17 36.06 28.91 2.73
C GLU A 17 35.28 28.50 3.98
N SER A 18 34.24 27.66 3.82
CA SER A 18 33.47 27.14 4.95
C SER A 18 34.26 26.12 5.78
N GLY A 19 35.29 25.49 5.22
CA GLY A 19 36.01 24.37 5.85
C GLY A 19 35.18 23.10 6.05
N LEU A 20 33.92 23.07 5.57
CA LEU A 20 33.01 21.93 5.71
C LEU A 20 33.28 20.89 4.62
N LYS A 21 33.25 19.60 5.01
CA LYS A 21 33.33 18.49 4.05
C LYS A 21 32.01 18.37 3.28
N PRO A 22 32.04 17.95 2.00
CA PRO A 22 30.82 17.62 1.27
C PRO A 22 29.94 16.62 2.03
N LEU A 23 28.63 16.84 2.03
CA LEU A 23 27.66 15.96 2.68
C LEU A 23 26.91 15.14 1.64
N TYR A 24 26.88 13.82 1.83
CA TYR A 24 26.02 12.93 1.05
C TYR A 24 24.64 12.83 1.73
N VAL A 25 23.58 13.20 1.01
CA VAL A 25 22.19 13.15 1.49
C VAL A 25 21.42 12.18 0.61
N MET A 26 20.82 11.17 1.23
CA MET A 26 20.01 10.15 0.55
C MET A 26 18.56 10.28 1.02
N TYR A 27 17.64 10.51 0.09
CA TYR A 27 16.21 10.52 0.35
C TYR A 27 15.69 9.08 0.35
N ARG A 28 15.07 8.67 1.45
CA ARG A 28 14.32 7.41 1.51
C ARG A 28 12.89 7.69 1.08
N SER A 29 12.34 6.84 0.20
CA SER A 29 10.90 6.83 -0.07
C SER A 29 10.13 6.87 1.26
N PRO A 30 9.12 7.75 1.43
CA PRO A 30 8.33 7.79 2.65
C PRO A 30 7.66 6.45 2.99
N ARG A 31 7.45 5.57 2.00
CA ARG A 31 6.96 4.20 2.20
C ARG A 31 7.94 3.29 2.93
N ASN A 32 9.23 3.64 2.96
CA ASN A 32 10.28 2.90 3.64
C ASN A 32 10.62 3.47 5.02
N MET A 33 9.84 4.45 5.49
CA MET A 33 9.97 5.03 6.82
C MET A 33 8.94 4.44 7.78
N PRO A 34 9.25 4.36 9.09
CA PRO A 34 8.28 3.93 10.08
C PRO A 34 7.07 4.87 10.15
N GLY A 35 5.90 4.32 10.40
CA GLY A 35 4.68 5.11 10.58
C GLY A 35 3.62 4.38 11.41
N THR A 36 2.79 5.17 12.09
CA THR A 36 1.68 4.68 12.92
C THR A 36 0.39 4.71 12.11
N VAL A 37 -0.37 3.61 12.14
CA VAL A 37 -1.63 3.52 11.40
C VAL A 37 -2.69 4.45 11.98
N SER A 38 -3.29 5.27 11.12
CA SER A 38 -4.42 6.15 11.42
C SER A 38 -5.61 5.85 10.50
N GLY A 39 -6.69 6.62 10.64
CA GLY A 39 -7.89 6.51 9.80
C GLY A 39 -8.92 5.52 10.31
N LYS A 40 -10.14 5.63 9.78
CA LYS A 40 -11.32 4.87 10.24
C LYS A 40 -11.62 3.63 9.41
N GLY A 41 -11.26 3.65 8.13
CA GLY A 41 -11.78 2.71 7.16
C GLY A 41 -13.28 2.92 6.91
N GLN A 42 -13.88 2.02 6.13
CA GLN A 42 -15.29 2.10 5.76
C GLN A 42 -16.00 0.76 6.02
N ASN A 43 -17.30 0.82 6.29
CA ASN A 43 -18.12 -0.40 6.34
C ASN A 43 -18.25 -0.96 4.93
N VAL A 44 -17.97 -2.25 4.77
CA VAL A 44 -18.00 -2.94 3.48
C VAL A 44 -19.00 -4.09 3.51
N GLY A 45 -19.60 -4.38 2.36
CA GLY A 45 -20.56 -5.48 2.20
C GLY A 45 -19.91 -6.83 1.90
N ASN A 46 -20.75 -7.79 1.52
CA ASN A 46 -20.33 -9.15 1.17
C ASN A 46 -19.56 -9.26 -0.16
N ASN A 47 -19.53 -8.20 -0.97
CA ASN A 47 -18.76 -8.12 -2.22
C ASN A 47 -17.76 -6.96 -2.14
N TRP A 48 -16.91 -6.97 -1.12
CA TRP A 48 -15.94 -5.90 -0.88
C TRP A 48 -14.95 -5.77 -2.05
N MET A 49 -14.39 -6.89 -2.51
CA MET A 49 -13.39 -6.88 -3.60
C MET A 49 -13.97 -6.57 -4.98
N GLY A 50 -15.29 -6.62 -5.17
CA GLY A 50 -15.92 -6.15 -6.40
C GLY A 50 -15.65 -4.67 -6.69
N GLY A 51 -15.38 -3.86 -5.65
CA GLY A 51 -14.98 -2.46 -5.82
C GLY A 51 -13.54 -2.28 -6.32
N ALA A 52 -12.67 -3.30 -6.22
CA ALA A 52 -11.25 -3.13 -6.56
C ALA A 52 -11.01 -2.93 -8.07
N SER A 53 -11.91 -3.40 -8.93
CA SER A 53 -11.82 -3.29 -10.38
C SER A 53 -12.53 -2.07 -10.97
N THR A 54 -13.10 -1.18 -10.13
CA THR A 54 -13.90 -0.04 -10.60
C THR A 54 -13.63 1.24 -9.81
N GLY A 55 -13.86 2.39 -10.44
CA GLY A 55 -13.75 3.71 -9.82
C GLY A 55 -12.43 3.89 -9.05
N ASP A 56 -12.53 4.44 -7.85
CA ASP A 56 -11.37 4.73 -6.97
C ASP A 56 -10.85 3.50 -6.22
N GLY A 57 -11.39 2.29 -6.47
CA GLY A 57 -11.02 1.07 -5.79
C GLY A 57 -11.80 0.80 -4.50
N ALA A 58 -11.53 -0.36 -3.88
CA ALA A 58 -12.20 -0.79 -2.67
C ALA A 58 -11.56 -0.13 -1.42
N PRO A 59 -12.35 0.45 -0.51
CA PRO A 59 -11.80 1.09 0.69
C PRO A 59 -11.24 0.04 1.68
N VAL A 60 -10.38 0.47 2.60
CA VAL A 60 -9.98 -0.36 3.74
C VAL A 60 -11.20 -0.62 4.64
N PRO A 61 -11.53 -1.89 4.97
CA PRO A 61 -12.64 -2.20 5.86
C PRO A 61 -12.41 -1.67 7.27
N SER A 62 -13.44 -1.09 7.89
CA SER A 62 -13.39 -0.50 9.23
C SER A 62 -12.91 -1.49 10.29
N GLN A 63 -13.36 -2.74 10.23
CA GLN A 63 -12.92 -3.80 11.15
C GLN A 63 -11.44 -4.18 10.99
N ILE A 64 -10.85 -3.94 9.81
CA ILE A 64 -9.42 -4.13 9.59
C ILE A 64 -8.63 -2.89 10.04
N ALA A 65 -9.17 -1.70 9.78
CA ALA A 65 -8.62 -0.46 10.31
C ALA A 65 -8.53 -0.52 11.84
N ASP A 66 -9.59 -0.93 12.54
CA ASP A 66 -9.62 -1.05 14.00
C ASP A 66 -8.54 -2.00 14.54
N LYS A 67 -8.28 -3.12 13.85
CA LYS A 67 -7.23 -4.08 14.25
C LYS A 67 -5.81 -3.52 14.09
N LEU A 68 -5.61 -2.53 13.22
CA LEU A 68 -4.28 -2.02 12.87
C LEU A 68 -4.00 -0.61 13.42
N ARG A 69 -5.05 0.18 13.67
CA ARG A 69 -4.94 1.56 14.14
C ARG A 69 -4.09 1.65 15.42
N GLY A 70 -3.22 2.65 15.48
CA GLY A 70 -2.31 2.87 16.59
C GLY A 70 -1.07 1.95 16.60
N LYS A 71 -0.99 0.95 15.72
CA LYS A 71 0.23 0.13 15.57
C LYS A 71 1.25 0.87 14.69
N THR A 72 2.52 0.78 15.07
CA THR A 72 3.63 1.29 14.26
C THR A 72 4.24 0.17 13.42
N PHE A 73 4.46 0.47 12.15
CA PHE A 73 5.09 -0.40 11.17
C PHE A 73 6.37 0.25 10.68
N GLY A 74 7.43 -0.53 10.43
CA GLY A 74 8.73 -0.01 9.99
C GLY A 74 8.77 0.43 8.53
N SER A 75 7.78 0.02 7.73
CA SER A 75 7.58 0.39 6.33
C SER A 75 6.15 0.08 5.89
N PHE A 76 5.73 0.67 4.77
CA PHE A 76 4.45 0.36 4.14
C PHE A 76 4.34 -1.12 3.73
N ASP A 77 5.42 -1.79 3.32
CA ASP A 77 5.36 -3.23 3.04
C ASP A 77 5.05 -4.04 4.31
N SER A 78 5.63 -3.66 5.45
CA SER A 78 5.33 -4.34 6.72
C SER A 78 3.86 -4.12 7.14
N PHE A 79 3.31 -2.93 6.91
CA PHE A 79 1.87 -2.66 7.04
C PHE A 79 1.05 -3.52 6.06
N ARG A 80 1.39 -3.54 4.76
CA ARG A 80 0.70 -4.33 3.73
C ARG A 80 0.64 -5.81 4.08
N ARG A 81 1.72 -6.37 4.63
CA ARG A 81 1.74 -7.77 5.12
C ARG A 81 0.77 -7.98 6.28
N ALA A 82 0.78 -7.08 7.26
CA ALA A 82 -0.12 -7.16 8.41
C ALA A 82 -1.58 -6.97 8.00
N PHE A 83 -1.85 -6.08 7.04
CA PHE A 83 -3.16 -5.86 6.44
C PHE A 83 -3.75 -7.15 5.87
N TRP A 84 -3.01 -7.84 4.99
CA TRP A 84 -3.53 -9.06 4.39
C TRP A 84 -3.70 -10.20 5.39
N LYS A 85 -2.83 -10.31 6.40
CA LYS A 85 -3.03 -11.25 7.51
C LYS A 85 -4.32 -10.95 8.27
N ALA A 86 -4.55 -9.68 8.62
CA ALA A 86 -5.76 -9.27 9.33
C ALA A 86 -7.05 -9.54 8.53
N VAL A 87 -6.99 -9.41 7.20
CA VAL A 87 -8.09 -9.78 6.28
C VAL A 87 -8.34 -11.29 6.30
N ALA A 88 -7.28 -12.11 6.23
CA ALA A 88 -7.40 -13.57 6.26
C ALA A 88 -7.94 -14.11 7.61
N ASP A 89 -7.63 -13.43 8.71
CA ASP A 89 -8.09 -13.78 10.05
C ASP A 89 -9.52 -13.30 10.33
N ASP A 90 -10.11 -12.47 9.45
CA ASP A 90 -11.46 -11.97 9.59
C ASP A 90 -12.47 -12.89 8.90
N SER A 91 -13.35 -13.55 9.64
CA SER A 91 -14.29 -14.54 9.08
C SER A 91 -15.31 -13.92 8.11
N ALA A 92 -15.67 -12.65 8.29
CA ALA A 92 -16.62 -11.96 7.41
C ALA A 92 -15.98 -11.55 6.07
N LEU A 93 -14.69 -11.25 6.05
CA LEU A 93 -13.96 -10.89 4.82
C LEU A 93 -13.33 -12.10 4.13
N SER A 94 -12.66 -12.98 4.88
CA SER A 94 -11.95 -14.15 4.34
C SER A 94 -12.84 -15.08 3.52
N LYS A 95 -14.13 -15.20 3.86
CA LYS A 95 -15.11 -16.00 3.10
C LYS A 95 -15.31 -15.55 1.64
N GLN A 96 -14.83 -14.36 1.28
CA GLN A 96 -14.89 -13.81 -0.09
C GLN A 96 -13.72 -14.27 -0.96
N PHE A 97 -12.75 -15.01 -0.41
CA PHE A 97 -11.53 -15.41 -1.11
C PHE A 97 -11.43 -16.93 -1.25
N SER A 98 -10.67 -17.37 -2.26
CA SER A 98 -10.32 -18.78 -2.43
C SER A 98 -9.42 -19.27 -1.29
N GLU A 99 -9.41 -20.57 -1.01
CA GLU A 99 -8.49 -21.16 -0.02
C GLU A 99 -7.02 -20.88 -0.34
N ALA A 100 -6.67 -20.90 -1.64
CA ALA A 100 -5.32 -20.58 -2.11
C ALA A 100 -4.94 -19.14 -1.74
N ASP A 101 -5.83 -18.17 -1.97
CA ASP A 101 -5.59 -16.76 -1.63
C ASP A 101 -5.56 -16.54 -0.11
N ILE A 102 -6.42 -17.21 0.65
CA ILE A 102 -6.38 -17.18 2.12
C ILE A 102 -5.00 -17.63 2.62
N ASN A 103 -4.46 -18.72 2.08
CA ASN A 103 -3.13 -19.21 2.45
C ASN A 103 -2.01 -18.20 2.10
N GLN A 104 -2.12 -17.51 0.95
CA GLN A 104 -1.20 -16.42 0.60
C GLN A 104 -1.31 -15.24 1.58
N MET A 105 -2.53 -14.84 1.93
CA MET A 105 -2.81 -13.74 2.84
C MET A 105 -2.34 -14.02 4.28
N LYS A 106 -2.51 -15.26 4.78
CA LYS A 106 -1.91 -15.71 6.05
C LYS A 106 -0.37 -15.60 6.04
N ALA A 107 0.26 -15.78 4.88
CA ALA A 107 1.70 -15.53 4.69
C ALA A 107 2.06 -14.03 4.49
N GLY A 108 1.09 -13.11 4.56
CA GLY A 108 1.27 -11.67 4.35
C GLY A 108 1.37 -11.24 2.88
N ARG A 109 0.99 -12.11 1.94
CA ARG A 109 0.95 -11.78 0.51
C ARG A 109 -0.45 -11.33 0.12
N ALA A 110 -0.55 -10.47 -0.89
CA ALA A 110 -1.84 -10.06 -1.42
C ALA A 110 -2.56 -11.23 -2.12
N PRO A 111 -3.90 -11.24 -2.11
CA PRO A 111 -4.69 -12.16 -2.92
C PRO A 111 -4.49 -11.87 -4.41
N THR A 112 -4.76 -12.88 -5.23
CA THR A 112 -4.66 -12.82 -6.68
C THR A 112 -5.83 -12.02 -7.24
N ALA A 113 -5.56 -11.10 -8.17
CA ALA A 113 -6.61 -10.44 -8.92
C ALA A 113 -7.20 -11.41 -9.95
N ASP A 114 -8.43 -11.17 -10.39
CA ASP A 114 -8.98 -11.92 -11.51
C ASP A 114 -8.08 -11.83 -12.74
N PHE A 115 -8.05 -12.89 -13.55
CA PHE A 115 -7.17 -12.96 -14.72
C PHE A 115 -7.41 -11.80 -15.70
N LEU A 116 -8.67 -11.43 -15.91
CA LEU A 116 -9.07 -10.30 -16.78
C LEU A 116 -8.70 -8.92 -16.20
N GLU A 117 -8.39 -8.87 -14.91
CA GLU A 117 -8.03 -7.67 -14.15
C GLU A 117 -6.54 -7.59 -13.85
N SER A 118 -5.76 -8.58 -14.29
CA SER A 118 -4.31 -8.63 -14.23
C SER A 118 -3.68 -7.94 -15.46
N VAL A 119 -2.48 -7.38 -15.30
CA VAL A 119 -1.73 -6.74 -16.41
C VAL A 119 -0.27 -7.18 -16.38
N GLY A 120 0.11 -8.01 -17.36
CA GLY A 120 1.46 -8.57 -17.46
C GLY A 120 1.82 -9.39 -16.21
N LYS A 121 2.89 -8.98 -15.50
CA LYS A 121 3.32 -9.64 -14.25
C LYS A 121 2.60 -9.12 -13.01
N ARG A 122 1.80 -8.06 -13.12
CA ARG A 122 1.00 -7.52 -12.02
C ARG A 122 -0.30 -8.32 -11.95
N VAL A 123 -0.34 -9.27 -11.03
CA VAL A 123 -1.42 -10.26 -10.87
C VAL A 123 -2.04 -10.26 -9.46
N LYS A 124 -1.60 -9.36 -8.60
CA LYS A 124 -2.02 -9.27 -7.20
C LYS A 124 -2.81 -8.00 -6.97
N ILE A 125 -3.73 -8.02 -6.01
CA ILE A 125 -4.39 -6.79 -5.55
C ILE A 125 -3.34 -5.85 -4.96
N GLU A 126 -3.43 -4.57 -5.32
CA GLU A 126 -2.47 -3.53 -4.99
C GLU A 126 -3.10 -2.54 -4.01
N LEU A 127 -2.33 -2.11 -3.00
CA LEU A 127 -2.74 -1.03 -2.11
C LEU A 127 -2.19 0.29 -2.63
N HIS A 128 -3.09 1.17 -3.05
CA HIS A 128 -2.83 2.47 -3.65
C HIS A 128 -3.11 3.61 -2.67
N HIS A 129 -2.34 4.68 -2.76
CA HIS A 129 -2.58 5.92 -2.03
C HIS A 129 -3.41 6.88 -2.89
N GLU A 130 -4.64 7.17 -2.47
CA GLU A 130 -5.59 8.03 -3.22
C GLU A 130 -5.02 9.44 -3.43
N LYS A 131 -4.62 10.10 -2.33
CA LYS A 131 -3.71 11.24 -2.36
C LYS A 131 -2.29 10.72 -2.40
N GLU A 132 -1.58 11.05 -3.47
CA GLU A 132 -0.21 10.60 -3.68
C GLU A 132 0.74 11.08 -2.57
N ILE A 133 1.67 10.20 -2.20
CA ILE A 133 2.69 10.51 -1.19
C ILE A 133 3.56 11.69 -1.61
N SER A 134 3.89 11.78 -2.90
CA SER A 134 4.64 12.90 -3.50
C SER A 134 3.92 14.25 -3.32
N GLN A 135 2.60 14.24 -3.17
CA GLN A 135 1.75 15.42 -2.96
C GLN A 135 1.37 15.60 -1.47
N GLY A 136 2.09 14.96 -0.56
CA GLY A 136 1.82 15.03 0.88
C GLY A 136 0.64 14.17 1.32
N GLY A 137 0.37 13.08 0.63
CA GLY A 137 -0.52 12.02 1.08
C GLY A 137 0.07 11.24 2.25
N ALA A 138 -0.74 10.95 3.26
CA ALA A 138 -0.30 10.21 4.43
C ALA A 138 -0.07 8.72 4.07
N VAL A 139 1.10 8.20 4.46
CA VAL A 139 1.54 6.83 4.11
C VAL A 139 0.76 5.75 4.85
N MET A 140 0.47 5.97 6.13
CA MET A 140 -0.16 4.99 7.03
C MET A 140 -1.60 5.38 7.43
N ASP A 141 -2.21 6.31 6.70
CA ASP A 141 -3.62 6.63 6.88
C ASP A 141 -4.47 5.68 6.03
N VAL A 142 -5.23 4.80 6.66
CA VAL A 142 -6.05 3.82 5.92
C VAL A 142 -7.17 4.46 5.12
N ASP A 143 -7.58 5.67 5.47
CA ASP A 143 -8.58 6.43 4.71
C ASP A 143 -7.99 6.96 3.39
N ASN A 144 -6.65 7.07 3.31
CA ASN A 144 -5.91 7.39 2.09
C ASN A 144 -5.53 6.15 1.28
N ILE A 145 -5.96 4.94 1.67
CA ILE A 145 -5.56 3.68 1.03
C ILE A 145 -6.76 3.00 0.38
N LYS A 146 -6.57 2.56 -0.87
CA LYS A 146 -7.55 1.79 -1.65
C LYS A 146 -6.93 0.49 -2.14
N ALA A 147 -7.72 -0.57 -2.19
CA ALA A 147 -7.35 -1.82 -2.84
C ALA A 147 -7.83 -1.79 -4.30
N LEU A 148 -6.91 -1.96 -5.25
CA LEU A 148 -7.21 -1.98 -6.68
C LEU A 148 -6.71 -3.24 -7.35
N THR A 149 -7.38 -3.63 -8.43
CA THR A 149 -6.80 -4.55 -9.40
C THR A 149 -5.67 -3.87 -10.17
N PRO A 150 -4.66 -4.61 -10.66
CA PRO A 150 -3.60 -4.06 -11.49
C PRO A 150 -4.10 -3.23 -12.67
N LYS A 151 -5.15 -3.70 -13.34
CA LYS A 151 -5.77 -3.00 -14.46
C LYS A 151 -6.40 -1.69 -14.02
N ASN A 152 -7.25 -1.69 -12.99
CA ASN A 152 -7.88 -0.47 -12.50
C ASN A 152 -6.83 0.55 -12.01
N HIS A 153 -5.80 0.09 -11.29
CA HIS A 153 -4.73 0.97 -10.82
C HIS A 153 -3.98 1.68 -11.96
N ILE A 154 -3.75 1.00 -13.09
CA ILE A 154 -3.17 1.63 -14.28
C ILE A 154 -4.11 2.69 -14.84
N GLU A 155 -5.41 2.41 -14.95
CA GLU A 155 -6.39 3.36 -15.46
C GLU A 155 -6.52 4.60 -14.56
N THR A 156 -6.49 4.44 -13.23
CA THR A 156 -6.48 5.56 -12.28
C THR A 156 -5.30 6.52 -12.51
N HIS A 157 -4.12 6.00 -12.89
CA HIS A 157 -2.95 6.83 -13.19
C HIS A 157 -2.95 7.42 -14.60
N LYS A 158 -3.66 6.82 -15.57
CA LYS A 158 -3.81 7.39 -16.91
C LYS A 158 -4.78 8.57 -16.95
N GLY A 159 -5.74 8.59 -16.03
CA GLY A 159 -6.75 9.64 -15.92
C GLY A 159 -6.31 10.90 -15.17
N LYS A 160 -5.08 10.92 -14.64
CA LYS A 160 -4.44 12.07 -13.99
C LYS A 160 -3.45 12.73 -14.94
#